data_AF-A0A2V8GJZ9-F1
#
_entry.id   AF-A0A2V8GJZ9-F1
#
_cell.length_a   1.000
_cell.length_b   1.000
_cell.length_c   1.000
_cell.angle_alpha   90.00
_cell.angle_beta   90.00
_cell.angle_gamma   90.00
#
_symmetry.space_group_name_H-M   'P 1'
#
loop_
_entity.id
_entity.type
_entity.pdbx_description
1 polymer ?
#
loop_
_entity_poly.entity_id
_entity_poly.type
_entity_poly.pdbx_seq_one_letter_code
_entity_poly.pdbx_strand_id
1 'polypeptide(L)'
;EKAGLVLWRDNARVPAFGMAPNVDSNEPLRWTVNCLVCHMAEIDGVVYLGAGTKVFDEVWLGEALKQLTSERWRPLLRRESVDAALASDANRILNSHHHDKIDSLTRARSTAFAASHVELYMRPHHGEMPGRDEVGRGDVKTPPLWHTAAKMPAARWYTDGSFHGPFPLMASSMELEKDRPFDALTEVVVPKIKQEFDSVIRYLRPPRYPYEIDQALAARGRELFYSQDMGCSRCHGTYDGQGNVAWPGVHADVGTDRSRIDVVSDAFIDAFNNSPLAAEGALMRSRGYAATPLTGVWANFPYLHNGSVPTLHHLLGPVSERPKIFQVTAARKFDRLHVGQPLYADPGDERLGNAELFRRFGHDRNWFNSERPGSANQGHDVWPRIRTDANRRALIEYLKTL
;
A
#
# COMPACT_ATOMS: atom_id res chain seq x y z
N GLU A 1 -7.70 21.32 15.75
CA GLU A 1 -6.58 20.90 14.87
C GLU A 1 -6.68 19.47 14.34
N LYS A 2 -7.71 18.68 14.70
CA LYS A 2 -8.00 17.38 14.08
C LYS A 2 -9.47 17.35 13.65
N ALA A 3 -9.71 16.81 12.45
CA ALA A 3 -10.96 16.75 11.68
C ALA A 3 -11.46 18.10 11.10
N GLY A 4 -10.96 18.46 9.92
CA GLY A 4 -11.56 19.49 9.07
C GLY A 4 -12.59 18.86 8.12
N LEU A 5 -13.84 18.73 8.58
CA LEU A 5 -15.00 18.48 7.72
C LEU A 5 -15.62 19.84 7.37
N VAL A 6 -15.11 20.51 6.34
CA VAL A 6 -15.70 21.75 5.79
C VAL A 6 -15.74 21.64 4.26
N LEU A 7 -16.87 22.07 3.69
CA LEU A 7 -17.18 22.13 2.25
C LEU A 7 -16.03 22.71 1.41
N TRP A 8 -15.65 22.00 0.33
CA TRP A 8 -14.39 22.18 -0.39
C TRP A 8 -14.48 23.12 -1.59
N ARG A 9 -14.43 24.42 -1.33
CA ARG A 9 -13.82 25.38 -2.27
C ARG A 9 -12.73 26.23 -1.63
N ASP A 10 -12.78 26.43 -0.31
CA ASP A 10 -11.90 27.39 0.39
C ASP A 10 -10.93 26.77 1.42
N ASN A 11 -10.88 25.44 1.54
CA ASN A 11 -10.03 24.81 2.55
C ASN A 11 -8.61 24.58 2.01
N ALA A 12 -7.71 25.53 2.27
CA ALA A 12 -6.29 25.41 1.92
C ALA A 12 -5.51 24.35 2.73
N ARG A 13 -6.15 23.64 3.69
CA ARG A 13 -5.45 22.83 4.72
C ARG A 13 -5.57 21.30 4.56
N VAL A 14 -6.50 20.77 3.76
CA VAL A 14 -6.81 19.32 3.67
C VAL A 14 -7.00 18.83 2.22
N PRO A 15 -6.00 18.87 1.35
CA PRO A 15 -6.15 18.54 -0.08
C PRO A 15 -7.04 17.29 -0.33
N ALA A 16 -8.20 17.51 -0.97
CA ALA A 16 -9.29 16.54 -1.09
C ALA A 16 -9.04 15.38 -2.06
N PHE A 17 -7.79 15.09 -2.41
CA PHE A 17 -7.48 14.10 -3.44
C PHE A 17 -8.00 12.69 -3.08
N GLY A 18 -7.98 12.31 -1.79
CA GLY A 18 -8.45 11.00 -1.31
C GLY A 18 -9.88 10.97 -0.75
N MET A 19 -10.58 12.12 -0.72
CA MET A 19 -11.93 12.25 -0.17
C MET A 19 -12.76 13.16 -1.07
N ALA A 20 -13.82 12.62 -1.67
CA ALA A 20 -14.68 13.39 -2.58
C ALA A 20 -16.02 13.71 -1.91
N PRO A 21 -16.52 14.96 -2.00
CA PRO A 21 -17.88 15.26 -1.59
C PRO A 21 -18.87 14.69 -2.62
N ASN A 22 -19.98 14.14 -2.15
CA ASN A 22 -21.18 13.98 -2.98
C ASN A 22 -21.91 15.32 -3.02
N VAL A 23 -22.03 15.89 -4.21
CA VAL A 23 -22.59 17.23 -4.45
C VAL A 23 -24.05 17.19 -4.95
N ASP A 24 -24.75 16.07 -4.78
CA ASP A 24 -26.19 16.02 -5.06
C ASP A 24 -26.93 17.07 -4.21
N SER A 25 -27.60 18.02 -4.89
CA SER A 25 -28.26 19.17 -4.27
C SER A 25 -29.47 18.80 -3.42
N ASN A 26 -30.00 17.57 -3.56
CA ASN A 26 -31.18 17.10 -2.84
C ASN A 26 -30.85 16.12 -1.70
N GLU A 27 -29.57 15.78 -1.50
CA GLU A 27 -29.10 14.93 -0.41
C GLU A 27 -28.21 15.73 0.56
N PRO A 28 -28.06 15.28 1.82
CA PRO A 28 -26.99 15.77 2.66
C PRO A 28 -25.62 15.64 2.01
N LEU A 29 -24.74 16.59 2.28
CA LEU A 29 -23.33 16.49 1.89
C LEU A 29 -22.72 15.23 2.50
N ARG A 30 -22.40 14.26 1.65
CA ARG A 30 -21.65 13.05 2.02
C ARG A 30 -20.21 13.19 1.57
N TRP A 31 -19.31 12.51 2.25
CA TRP A 31 -17.91 12.38 1.85
C TRP A 31 -17.59 10.91 1.67
N THR A 32 -16.97 10.57 0.54
CA THR A 32 -16.48 9.21 0.29
C THR A 32 -14.97 9.22 0.20
N VAL A 33 -14.36 8.22 0.82
CA VAL A 33 -12.97 7.85 0.53
C VAL A 33 -12.94 7.24 -0.87
N ASN A 34 -11.89 7.55 -1.64
CA ASN A 34 -11.68 6.97 -2.97
C ASN A 34 -10.30 6.28 -3.06
N CYS A 35 -10.02 5.63 -4.18
CA CYS A 35 -8.78 4.87 -4.40
C CYS A 35 -7.50 5.68 -4.15
N LEU A 36 -7.53 7.00 -4.38
CA LEU A 36 -6.36 7.86 -4.23
C LEU A 36 -5.90 7.96 -2.78
N VAL A 37 -6.75 7.69 -1.77
CA VAL A 37 -6.32 7.69 -0.37
C VAL A 37 -5.14 6.71 -0.12
N CYS A 38 -5.17 5.56 -0.81
CA CYS A 38 -4.16 4.51 -0.72
C CYS A 38 -3.18 4.55 -1.89
N HIS A 39 -3.62 4.99 -3.07
CA HIS A 39 -2.84 4.96 -4.32
C HIS A 39 -2.34 6.33 -4.78
N MET A 40 -2.19 7.29 -3.87
CA MET A 40 -1.39 8.50 -4.09
C MET A 40 -0.39 8.69 -2.95
N ALA A 41 0.67 9.45 -3.23
CA ALA A 41 1.54 9.97 -2.19
C ALA A 41 1.94 11.41 -2.46
N GLU A 42 2.19 12.15 -1.38
CA GLU A 42 2.81 13.46 -1.43
C GLU A 42 4.31 13.31 -1.08
N ILE A 43 5.18 13.83 -1.94
CA ILE A 43 6.64 13.85 -1.73
C ILE A 43 7.12 15.28 -1.98
N ASP A 44 7.75 15.89 -0.99
CA ASP A 44 8.22 17.27 -1.04
C ASP A 44 7.15 18.29 -1.47
N GLY A 45 5.89 18.06 -1.07
CA GLY A 45 4.75 18.94 -1.42
C GLY A 45 4.14 18.67 -2.79
N VAL A 46 4.66 17.70 -3.56
CA VAL A 46 4.12 17.30 -4.87
C VAL A 46 3.31 16.02 -4.73
N VAL A 47 2.09 16.01 -5.27
CA VAL A 47 1.21 14.84 -5.27
C VAL A 47 1.47 13.98 -6.49
N TYR A 48 1.77 12.70 -6.27
CA TYR A 48 2.01 11.69 -7.29
C TYR A 48 0.88 10.68 -7.29
N LEU A 49 0.06 10.72 -8.34
CA LEU A 49 -1.00 9.74 -8.57
C LEU A 49 -0.39 8.40 -8.96
N GLY A 50 -0.91 7.32 -8.38
CA GLY A 50 -0.38 5.97 -8.54
C GLY A 50 0.79 5.64 -7.63
N ALA A 51 1.34 6.57 -6.86
CA ALA A 51 2.30 6.25 -5.80
C ALA A 51 1.55 5.65 -4.59
N GLY A 52 2.05 4.57 -4.01
CA GLY A 52 1.46 4.03 -2.78
C GLY A 52 1.57 5.02 -1.62
N THR A 53 0.50 5.16 -0.84
CA THR A 53 0.43 6.07 0.30
C THR A 53 1.61 5.86 1.26
N LYS A 54 2.09 6.98 1.78
CA LYS A 54 3.25 7.03 2.69
C LYS A 54 2.84 7.32 4.13
N VAL A 55 1.62 7.80 4.35
CA VAL A 55 1.19 8.38 5.63
C VAL A 55 -0.29 8.18 5.95
N PHE A 56 -1.10 7.63 5.04
CA PHE A 56 -2.51 7.41 5.34
C PHE A 56 -2.70 6.39 6.47
N ASP A 57 -3.70 6.63 7.29
CA ASP A 57 -3.98 5.87 8.49
C ASP A 57 -5.46 5.47 8.54
N GLU A 58 -5.75 4.30 7.98
CA GLU A 58 -7.12 3.78 7.88
C GLU A 58 -7.74 3.49 9.24
N VAL A 59 -6.98 2.94 10.19
CA VAL A 59 -7.45 2.66 11.56
C VAL A 59 -7.77 3.97 12.27
N TRP A 60 -6.91 5.00 12.16
CA TRP A 60 -7.21 6.30 12.76
C TRP A 60 -8.47 6.93 12.14
N LEU A 61 -8.65 6.83 10.82
CA LEU A 61 -9.84 7.32 10.15
C LEU A 61 -11.09 6.59 10.65
N GLY A 62 -11.06 5.26 10.73
CA GLY A 62 -12.15 4.44 11.24
C GLY A 62 -12.53 4.82 12.67
N GLU A 63 -11.54 4.86 13.59
CA GLU A 63 -11.75 5.24 14.98
C GLU A 63 -12.28 6.67 15.14
N ALA A 64 -11.75 7.62 14.37
CA ALA A 64 -12.26 8.99 14.37
C ALA A 64 -13.72 9.05 13.90
N LEU A 65 -14.07 8.32 12.84
CA LEU A 65 -15.44 8.26 12.32
C LEU A 65 -16.39 7.59 13.32
N LYS A 66 -15.98 6.49 13.97
CA LYS A 66 -16.76 5.87 15.06
C LYS A 66 -17.02 6.86 16.19
N GLN A 67 -16.00 7.59 16.61
CA GLN A 67 -16.16 8.59 17.66
C GLN A 67 -17.13 9.69 17.23
N LEU A 68 -16.93 10.28 16.05
CA LEU A 68 -17.75 11.39 15.52
C LEU A 68 -19.22 10.99 15.30
N THR A 69 -19.48 9.73 14.96
CA THR A 69 -20.82 9.22 14.68
C THR A 69 -21.49 8.55 15.89
N SER A 70 -20.78 8.45 17.03
CA SER A 70 -21.30 7.82 18.26
C SER A 70 -22.46 8.59 18.90
N GLU A 71 -23.20 7.94 19.79
CA GLU A 71 -24.31 8.56 20.54
C GLU A 71 -23.91 9.79 21.36
N ARG A 72 -22.63 9.92 21.73
CA ARG A 72 -22.12 11.11 22.44
C ARG A 72 -22.12 12.36 21.54
N TRP A 73 -21.76 12.20 20.27
CA TRP A 73 -21.51 13.31 19.35
C TRP A 73 -22.66 13.51 18.34
N ARG A 74 -23.39 12.45 18.01
CA ARG A 74 -24.56 12.47 17.13
C ARG A 74 -25.63 13.50 17.52
N PRO A 75 -25.94 13.76 18.82
CA PRO A 75 -26.91 14.77 19.21
C PRO A 75 -26.50 16.22 18.92
N LEU A 76 -25.22 16.46 18.57
CA LEU A 76 -24.70 17.75 18.12
C LEU A 76 -24.89 17.95 16.61
N LEU A 77 -25.19 16.89 15.86
CA LEU A 77 -25.70 16.99 14.49
C LEU A 77 -27.17 17.46 14.56
N ARG A 78 -27.67 18.14 13.53
CA ARG A 78 -29.06 18.63 13.51
C ARG A 78 -30.03 17.45 13.71
N ARG A 79 -30.78 17.47 14.81
CA ARG A 79 -31.52 16.32 15.37
C ARG A 79 -32.68 15.76 14.54
N GLU A 80 -33.09 16.46 13.47
CA GLU A 80 -34.20 16.06 12.59
C GLU A 80 -33.78 15.85 11.13
N SER A 81 -32.47 15.90 10.83
CA SER A 81 -32.00 15.72 9.46
C SER A 81 -31.68 14.26 9.17
N VAL A 82 -31.78 13.91 7.89
CA VAL A 82 -31.22 12.70 7.28
C VAL A 82 -29.80 12.39 7.79
N ASP A 83 -29.04 13.41 8.21
CA ASP A 83 -27.68 13.30 8.78
C ASP A 83 -27.60 12.44 10.05
N ALA A 84 -28.58 12.56 10.96
CA ALA A 84 -28.55 11.80 12.21
C ALA A 84 -28.76 10.29 11.95
N ALA A 85 -29.59 9.95 10.97
CA ALA A 85 -29.79 8.58 10.51
C ALA A 85 -28.54 8.04 9.79
N LEU A 86 -27.97 8.83 8.87
CA LEU A 86 -26.72 8.47 8.18
C LEU A 86 -25.55 8.27 9.16
N ALA A 87 -25.42 9.14 10.16
CA ALA A 87 -24.40 8.98 11.20
C ALA A 87 -24.64 7.72 12.03
N SER A 88 -25.88 7.42 12.39
CA SER A 88 -26.23 6.18 13.11
C SER A 88 -25.87 4.94 12.30
N ASP A 89 -26.18 4.93 11.02
CA ASP A 89 -25.92 3.79 10.13
C ASP A 89 -24.41 3.61 9.89
N ALA A 90 -23.70 4.70 9.63
CA ALA A 90 -22.24 4.68 9.53
C ALA A 90 -21.59 4.17 10.83
N ASN A 91 -22.08 4.60 12.00
CA ASN A 91 -21.57 4.11 13.28
C ASN A 91 -21.80 2.61 13.44
N ARG A 92 -23.00 2.12 13.09
CA ARG A 92 -23.35 0.70 13.13
C ARG A 92 -22.41 -0.12 12.24
N ILE A 93 -22.28 0.26 10.96
CA ILE A 93 -21.41 -0.41 9.99
C ILE A 93 -19.96 -0.43 10.51
N LEU A 94 -19.42 0.73 10.90
CA LEU A 94 -18.04 0.81 11.36
C LEU A 94 -17.77 -0.04 12.61
N ASN A 95 -18.77 -0.31 13.46
CA ASN A 95 -18.61 -1.17 14.63
C ASN A 95 -18.88 -2.65 14.35
N SER A 96 -19.71 -3.01 13.36
CA SER A 96 -19.95 -4.40 12.97
C SER A 96 -18.84 -5.00 12.11
N HIS A 97 -18.11 -4.14 11.40
CA HIS A 97 -17.06 -4.51 10.44
C HIS A 97 -15.64 -4.20 10.94
N HIS A 98 -15.47 -3.83 12.22
CA HIS A 98 -14.14 -3.57 12.74
C HIS A 98 -13.46 -4.82 13.28
N HIS A 99 -12.28 -5.10 12.75
CA HIS A 99 -11.56 -6.33 13.01
C HIS A 99 -10.14 -6.01 13.54
N ASP A 100 -9.99 -5.95 14.86
CA ASP A 100 -8.71 -5.74 15.55
C ASP A 100 -7.62 -6.77 15.13
N LYS A 101 -8.06 -7.94 14.67
CA LYS A 101 -7.26 -9.01 14.10
C LYS A 101 -6.50 -8.59 12.83
N ILE A 102 -7.09 -7.75 11.97
CA ILE A 102 -6.50 -7.32 10.70
C ILE A 102 -5.88 -5.92 10.78
N ASP A 103 -6.26 -5.11 11.77
CA ASP A 103 -5.75 -3.75 11.94
C ASP A 103 -4.23 -3.69 11.86
N SER A 104 -3.73 -2.85 10.95
CA SER A 104 -2.30 -2.67 10.81
C SER A 104 -1.71 -2.03 12.06
N LEU A 105 -0.63 -2.65 12.55
CA LEU A 105 0.16 -2.12 13.66
C LEU A 105 1.08 -0.97 13.25
N THR A 106 1.11 -0.61 11.97
CA THR A 106 1.91 0.50 11.44
C THR A 106 1.07 1.32 10.46
N ARG A 107 1.22 2.64 10.47
CA ARG A 107 0.56 3.53 9.49
C ARG A 107 1.06 3.27 8.07
N ALA A 108 0.30 3.73 7.07
CA ALA A 108 0.65 3.65 5.64
C ALA A 108 0.72 2.22 5.11
N ARG A 109 -0.11 1.36 5.69
CA ARG A 109 -0.29 -0.04 5.35
C ARG A 109 -1.75 -0.21 4.96
N SER A 110 -2.00 -1.01 3.95
CA SER A 110 -3.34 -1.36 3.51
C SER A 110 -3.70 -2.75 4.01
N THR A 111 -4.85 -2.87 4.66
CA THR A 111 -5.47 -4.13 5.09
C THR A 111 -6.55 -4.62 4.12
N ALA A 112 -6.74 -3.92 2.98
CA ALA A 112 -7.73 -4.22 1.94
C ALA A 112 -7.87 -5.70 1.58
N PHE A 113 -6.74 -6.40 1.46
CA PHE A 113 -6.71 -7.82 1.11
C PHE A 113 -7.22 -8.71 2.25
N ALA A 114 -6.84 -8.40 3.50
CA ALA A 114 -7.30 -9.13 4.67
C ALA A 114 -8.78 -8.84 4.98
N ALA A 115 -9.22 -7.58 4.83
CA ALA A 115 -10.64 -7.19 4.93
C ALA A 115 -11.51 -7.97 3.93
N SER A 116 -11.03 -8.10 2.68
CA SER A 116 -11.71 -8.90 1.66
C SER A 116 -11.86 -10.38 2.04
N HIS A 117 -10.85 -10.96 2.70
CA HIS A 117 -10.95 -12.32 3.22
C HIS A 117 -12.02 -12.42 4.31
N VAL A 118 -12.00 -11.51 5.29
CA VAL A 118 -13.00 -11.48 6.37
C VAL A 118 -14.41 -11.42 5.80
N GLU A 119 -14.69 -10.51 4.86
CA GLU A 119 -16.03 -10.36 4.27
C GLU A 119 -16.49 -11.60 3.48
N LEU A 120 -15.60 -12.17 2.68
CA LEU A 120 -15.91 -13.39 1.92
C LEU A 120 -16.19 -14.58 2.84
N TYR A 121 -15.55 -14.62 4.01
CA TYR A 121 -15.80 -15.63 5.03
C TYR A 121 -17.10 -15.38 5.80
N MET A 122 -17.30 -14.19 6.38
CA MET A 122 -18.39 -13.90 7.30
C MET A 122 -19.77 -14.09 6.69
N ARG A 123 -19.94 -13.76 5.40
CA ARG A 123 -21.25 -13.76 4.73
C ARG A 123 -21.93 -15.13 4.67
N PRO A 124 -21.28 -16.19 4.17
CA PRO A 124 -21.85 -17.54 4.24
C PRO A 124 -21.93 -18.08 5.68
N HIS A 125 -21.19 -17.49 6.64
CA HIS A 125 -21.16 -17.93 8.04
C HIS A 125 -21.96 -17.03 8.99
N HIS A 126 -22.99 -16.34 8.49
CA HIS A 126 -23.91 -15.54 9.31
C HIS A 126 -23.22 -14.49 10.22
N GLY A 127 -22.11 -13.91 9.76
CA GLY A 127 -21.33 -12.93 10.50
C GLY A 127 -20.28 -13.53 11.45
N GLU A 128 -20.08 -14.85 11.44
CA GLU A 128 -18.99 -15.47 12.21
C GLU A 128 -17.63 -15.05 11.64
N MET A 129 -16.75 -14.61 12.54
CA MET A 129 -15.41 -14.14 12.20
C MET A 129 -14.42 -15.29 12.00
N PRO A 130 -13.57 -15.24 10.96
CA PRO A 130 -12.51 -16.23 10.81
C PRO A 130 -11.49 -16.18 11.97
N GLY A 131 -10.75 -17.28 12.12
CA GLY A 131 -9.63 -17.39 13.04
C GLY A 131 -8.55 -16.33 12.76
N ARG A 132 -7.82 -15.91 13.79
CA ARG A 132 -6.74 -14.91 13.62
C ARG A 132 -5.59 -15.47 12.78
N ASP A 133 -5.32 -16.75 12.95
CA ASP A 133 -4.38 -17.57 12.21
C ASP A 133 -4.81 -17.81 10.75
N GLU A 134 -6.12 -17.77 10.46
CA GLU A 134 -6.64 -17.91 9.10
C GLU A 134 -6.49 -16.65 8.27
N VAL A 135 -6.86 -15.48 8.83
CA VAL A 135 -6.83 -14.21 8.08
C VAL A 135 -5.48 -13.51 8.17
N GLY A 136 -4.84 -13.56 9.34
CA GLY A 136 -3.67 -12.74 9.64
C GLY A 136 -3.90 -11.23 9.46
N ARG A 137 -2.88 -10.40 9.70
CA ARG A 137 -2.97 -8.98 9.32
C ARG A 137 -2.82 -8.80 7.83
N GLY A 138 -1.86 -9.51 7.23
CA GLY A 138 -1.59 -9.46 5.80
C GLY A 138 -1.45 -8.04 5.25
N ASP A 139 -1.15 -7.06 6.11
CA ASP A 139 -1.10 -5.67 5.71
C ASP A 139 0.14 -5.48 4.83
N VAL A 140 0.01 -4.61 3.83
CA VAL A 140 1.08 -4.37 2.85
C VAL A 140 1.20 -2.90 2.56
N LYS A 141 2.36 -2.51 2.04
CA LYS A 141 2.53 -1.19 1.50
C LYS A 141 1.82 -1.21 0.16
N THR A 142 0.99 -0.21 -0.10
CA THR A 142 0.27 -0.12 -1.37
C THR A 142 1.27 -0.12 -2.53
N PRO A 143 1.19 -1.08 -3.48
CA PRO A 143 2.06 -1.08 -4.64
C PRO A 143 1.71 0.09 -5.58
N PRO A 144 2.68 0.58 -6.36
CA PRO A 144 2.43 1.68 -7.28
C PRO A 144 1.56 1.23 -8.47
N LEU A 145 0.55 2.03 -8.81
CA LEU A 145 -0.39 1.71 -9.88
C LEU A 145 0.23 1.85 -11.28
N TRP A 146 1.28 2.65 -11.45
CA TRP A 146 1.96 2.77 -12.75
C TRP A 146 2.73 1.50 -13.17
N HIS A 147 2.83 0.48 -12.31
CA HIS A 147 3.31 -0.85 -12.71
C HIS A 147 2.24 -1.70 -13.40
N THR A 148 0.96 -1.27 -13.39
CA THR A 148 -0.17 -2.04 -13.89
C THR A 148 0.04 -2.51 -15.33
N ALA A 149 0.40 -1.60 -16.24
CA ALA A 149 0.59 -1.93 -17.66
C ALA A 149 1.60 -3.06 -17.87
N ALA A 150 2.71 -3.04 -17.13
CA ALA A 150 3.74 -4.08 -17.20
C ALA A 150 3.29 -5.41 -16.56
N LYS A 151 2.38 -5.38 -15.58
CA LYS A 151 1.86 -6.57 -14.89
C LYS A 151 0.69 -7.25 -15.63
N MET A 152 -0.07 -6.50 -16.43
CA MET A 152 -1.25 -7.02 -17.14
C MET A 152 -0.96 -8.29 -17.96
N PRO A 153 0.13 -8.41 -18.75
CA PRO A 153 0.40 -9.62 -19.53
C PRO A 153 0.59 -10.88 -18.68
N ALA A 154 1.11 -10.73 -17.45
CA ALA A 154 1.25 -11.84 -16.52
C ALA A 154 -0.05 -12.18 -15.79
N ALA A 155 -1.03 -11.26 -15.76
CA ALA A 155 -2.33 -11.43 -15.13
C ALA A 155 -2.26 -11.87 -13.64
N ARG A 156 -1.18 -11.50 -12.93
CA ARG A 156 -0.93 -11.86 -11.53
C ARG A 156 -0.84 -10.61 -10.66
N TRP A 157 -1.74 -10.53 -9.70
CA TRP A 157 -2.03 -9.30 -8.96
C TRP A 157 -1.66 -9.36 -7.49
N TYR A 158 -1.66 -8.19 -6.86
CA TYR A 158 -1.15 -7.96 -5.49
C TYR A 158 0.36 -8.17 -5.38
N THR A 159 0.89 -8.01 -4.17
CA THR A 159 2.35 -8.09 -3.93
C THR A 159 2.87 -9.52 -3.94
N ASP A 160 2.01 -10.49 -3.64
CA ASP A 160 2.29 -11.92 -3.63
C ASP A 160 1.94 -12.58 -4.97
N GLY A 161 1.14 -11.95 -5.84
CA GLY A 161 0.72 -12.57 -7.08
C GLY A 161 -0.35 -13.64 -6.89
N SER A 162 -1.08 -13.60 -5.78
CA SER A 162 -2.03 -14.66 -5.41
C SER A 162 -3.29 -14.68 -6.26
N PHE A 163 -3.67 -13.54 -6.84
CA PHE A 163 -4.85 -13.45 -7.68
C PHE A 163 -4.49 -13.46 -9.15
N HIS A 164 -5.12 -14.37 -9.89
CA HIS A 164 -4.90 -14.64 -11.29
C HIS A 164 -6.14 -14.21 -12.08
N GLY A 165 -6.02 -13.19 -12.92
CA GLY A 165 -7.13 -12.65 -13.71
C GLY A 165 -6.71 -11.42 -14.52
N PRO A 166 -7.56 -10.91 -15.41
CA PRO A 166 -7.22 -9.74 -16.24
C PRO A 166 -7.11 -8.43 -15.43
N PHE A 167 -7.77 -8.35 -14.27
CA PHE A 167 -7.78 -7.17 -13.38
C PHE A 167 -7.69 -7.59 -11.91
N PRO A 168 -7.15 -6.77 -10.99
CA PRO A 168 -6.97 -7.12 -9.58
C PRO A 168 -8.27 -7.03 -8.76
N LEU A 169 -9.26 -7.87 -9.07
CA LEU A 169 -10.63 -7.71 -8.59
C LEU A 169 -10.92 -8.32 -7.20
N MET A 170 -10.03 -9.16 -6.64
CA MET A 170 -10.26 -9.74 -5.31
C MET A 170 -10.51 -8.67 -4.23
N ALA A 171 -9.66 -7.63 -4.18
CA ALA A 171 -9.77 -6.54 -3.21
C ALA A 171 -11.06 -5.72 -3.34
N SER A 172 -11.83 -5.85 -4.43
CA SER A 172 -13.15 -5.21 -4.54
C SER A 172 -14.16 -5.76 -3.52
N SER A 173 -13.91 -6.95 -2.96
CA SER A 173 -14.71 -7.53 -1.87
C SER A 173 -14.74 -6.64 -0.63
N MET A 174 -13.79 -5.72 -0.43
CA MET A 174 -13.88 -4.75 0.67
C MET A 174 -15.12 -3.85 0.58
N GLU A 175 -15.73 -3.71 -0.60
CA GLU A 175 -16.98 -2.94 -0.74
C GLU A 175 -18.15 -3.61 -0.02
N LEU A 176 -18.03 -4.91 0.27
CA LEU A 176 -18.97 -5.66 1.10
C LEU A 176 -18.99 -5.15 2.54
N GLU A 177 -17.88 -4.62 3.07
CA GLU A 177 -17.80 -3.98 4.41
C GLU A 177 -18.78 -2.80 4.57
N LYS A 178 -19.37 -2.31 3.48
CA LYS A 178 -20.38 -1.24 3.47
C LYS A 178 -21.81 -1.78 3.50
N ASP A 179 -22.02 -2.99 4.04
CA ASP A 179 -23.28 -3.75 3.99
C ASP A 179 -23.82 -3.98 2.57
N ARG A 180 -22.95 -3.98 1.56
CA ARG A 180 -23.37 -4.18 0.17
C ARG A 180 -23.64 -5.66 -0.12
N PRO A 181 -24.67 -6.01 -0.91
CA PRO A 181 -24.84 -7.36 -1.40
C PRO A 181 -23.86 -7.68 -2.54
N PHE A 182 -23.68 -8.97 -2.84
CA PHE A 182 -22.85 -9.40 -3.97
C PHE A 182 -23.34 -8.85 -5.32
N ASP A 183 -24.64 -8.70 -5.52
CA ASP A 183 -25.19 -8.15 -6.78
C ASP A 183 -24.73 -6.71 -7.01
N ALA A 184 -24.70 -5.88 -5.96
CA ALA A 184 -24.15 -4.52 -6.06
C ALA A 184 -22.64 -4.53 -6.37
N LEU A 185 -21.90 -5.54 -5.91
CA LEU A 185 -20.48 -5.71 -6.22
C LEU A 185 -20.29 -6.10 -7.69
N THR A 186 -21.02 -7.10 -8.18
CA THR A 186 -20.85 -7.64 -9.55
C THR A 186 -21.46 -6.75 -10.63
N GLU A 187 -22.58 -6.08 -10.36
CA GLU A 187 -23.29 -5.28 -11.36
C GLU A 187 -22.80 -3.83 -11.44
N VAL A 188 -22.23 -3.29 -10.35
CA VAL A 188 -21.84 -1.88 -10.26
C VAL A 188 -20.34 -1.71 -10.03
N VAL A 189 -19.80 -2.29 -8.96
CA VAL A 189 -18.42 -2.03 -8.53
C VAL A 189 -17.41 -2.64 -9.50
N VAL A 190 -17.56 -3.92 -9.83
CA VAL A 190 -16.62 -4.64 -10.72
C VAL A 190 -16.55 -3.99 -12.11
N PRO A 191 -17.67 -3.70 -12.81
CA PRO A 191 -17.63 -3.01 -14.09
C PRO A 191 -16.96 -1.64 -14.01
N LYS A 192 -17.22 -0.90 -12.92
CA LYS A 192 -16.58 0.41 -12.71
C LYS A 192 -15.07 0.28 -12.53
N ILE A 193 -14.59 -0.67 -11.73
CA ILE A 193 -13.14 -0.92 -11.58
C ILE A 193 -12.52 -1.29 -12.93
N LYS A 194 -13.13 -2.21 -13.69
CA LYS A 194 -12.64 -2.57 -15.04
C LYS A 194 -12.54 -1.35 -15.95
N GLN A 195 -13.57 -0.49 -15.96
CA GLN A 195 -13.56 0.76 -16.71
C GLN A 195 -12.41 1.69 -16.30
N GLU A 196 -12.15 1.86 -15.00
CA GLU A 196 -11.02 2.69 -14.52
C GLU A 196 -9.67 2.09 -14.96
N PHE A 197 -9.54 0.77 -14.95
CA PHE A 197 -8.32 0.12 -15.44
C PHE A 197 -8.10 0.34 -16.94
N ASP A 198 -9.16 0.24 -17.74
CA ASP A 198 -9.09 0.40 -19.19
C ASP A 198 -8.93 1.86 -19.64
N SER A 199 -9.42 2.81 -18.87
CA SER A 199 -9.40 4.24 -19.23
C SER A 199 -8.25 5.03 -18.59
N VAL A 200 -7.83 4.67 -17.38
CA VAL A 200 -6.85 5.46 -16.60
C VAL A 200 -5.66 4.60 -16.17
N ILE A 201 -5.90 3.53 -15.41
CA ILE A 201 -4.81 2.88 -14.65
C ILE A 201 -3.76 2.24 -15.57
N ARG A 202 -4.17 1.61 -16.69
CA ARG A 202 -3.22 1.02 -17.65
C ARG A 202 -2.34 2.05 -18.37
N TYR A 203 -2.69 3.34 -18.30
CA TYR A 203 -1.95 4.43 -18.93
C TYR A 203 -1.12 5.24 -17.93
N LEU A 204 -1.23 4.98 -16.63
CA LEU A 204 -0.43 5.66 -15.62
C LEU A 204 1.05 5.40 -15.84
N ARG A 205 1.83 6.49 -15.86
CA ARG A 205 3.29 6.46 -15.98
C ARG A 205 3.93 7.00 -14.70
N PRO A 206 5.08 6.44 -14.29
CA PRO A 206 5.80 6.97 -13.14
C PRO A 206 6.32 8.38 -13.41
N PRO A 207 6.50 9.19 -12.36
CA PRO A 207 7.20 10.45 -12.49
C PRO A 207 8.69 10.20 -12.77
N ARG A 208 9.29 11.04 -13.62
CA ARG A 208 10.75 11.08 -13.77
C ARG A 208 11.37 11.53 -12.46
N TYR A 209 12.56 11.02 -12.16
CA TYR A 209 13.36 11.52 -11.05
C TYR A 209 13.65 13.03 -11.28
N PRO A 210 13.30 13.91 -10.32
CA PRO A 210 13.26 15.35 -10.58
C PRO A 210 14.59 16.07 -10.32
N TYR A 211 15.65 15.35 -9.95
CA TYR A 211 16.96 15.93 -9.63
C TYR A 211 18.04 15.45 -10.62
N GLU A 212 19.23 16.03 -10.48
CA GLU A 212 20.37 15.66 -11.31
C GLU A 212 20.74 14.18 -11.16
N ILE A 213 21.17 13.61 -12.29
CA ILE A 213 21.64 12.23 -12.41
C ILE A 213 23.04 12.27 -13.00
N ASP A 214 24.00 11.65 -12.31
CA ASP A 214 25.32 11.39 -12.85
C ASP A 214 25.21 10.31 -13.93
N GLN A 215 25.29 10.74 -15.20
CA GLN A 215 25.10 9.86 -16.34
C GLN A 215 26.18 8.79 -16.47
N ALA A 216 27.43 9.11 -16.10
CA ALA A 216 28.54 8.15 -16.17
C ALA A 216 28.37 7.06 -15.10
N LEU A 217 27.98 7.46 -13.89
CA LEU A 217 27.70 6.54 -12.81
C LEU A 217 26.44 5.69 -13.07
N ALA A 218 25.38 6.29 -13.64
CA ALA A 218 24.18 5.57 -14.08
C ALA A 218 24.49 4.56 -15.19
N ALA A 219 25.36 4.88 -16.15
CA ALA A 219 25.78 3.95 -17.19
C ALA A 219 26.50 2.73 -16.59
N ARG A 220 27.43 2.94 -15.65
CA ARG A 220 28.05 1.85 -14.89
C ARG A 220 27.02 1.04 -14.10
N GLY A 221 26.05 1.70 -13.47
CA GLY A 221 24.95 1.05 -12.76
C GLY A 221 24.10 0.16 -13.66
N ARG A 222 23.86 0.61 -14.90
CA ARG A 222 23.15 -0.16 -15.92
C ARG A 222 23.90 -1.44 -16.25
N GLU A 223 25.20 -1.38 -16.49
CA GLU A 223 26.03 -2.57 -16.76
C GLU A 223 25.95 -3.57 -15.60
N LEU A 224 26.06 -3.09 -14.36
CA LEU A 224 25.89 -3.93 -13.17
C LEU A 224 24.50 -4.56 -13.13
N PHE A 225 23.44 -3.78 -13.34
CA PHE A 225 22.04 -4.24 -13.30
C PHE A 225 21.77 -5.41 -14.27
N TYR A 226 22.36 -5.35 -15.47
CA TYR A 226 22.22 -6.38 -16.52
C TYR A 226 23.29 -7.48 -16.47
N SER A 227 24.31 -7.35 -15.63
CA SER A 227 25.37 -8.35 -15.50
C SER A 227 24.83 -9.71 -15.03
N GLN A 228 25.49 -10.80 -15.44
CA GLN A 228 25.14 -12.14 -15.00
C GLN A 228 25.31 -12.34 -13.48
N ASP A 229 26.35 -11.72 -12.91
CA ASP A 229 26.68 -11.83 -11.48
C ASP A 229 25.63 -11.16 -10.59
N MET A 230 25.11 -9.99 -10.98
CA MET A 230 24.04 -9.31 -10.23
C MET A 230 22.67 -9.89 -10.56
N GLY A 231 22.37 -10.02 -11.87
CA GLY A 231 21.15 -10.63 -12.38
C GLY A 231 19.84 -9.90 -12.05
N CYS A 232 19.88 -8.60 -11.72
CA CYS A 232 18.68 -7.84 -11.32
C CYS A 232 17.58 -7.89 -12.39
N SER A 233 17.96 -7.72 -13.65
CA SER A 233 17.05 -7.74 -14.81
C SER A 233 16.30 -9.07 -14.99
N ARG A 234 16.86 -10.19 -14.52
CA ARG A 234 16.24 -11.53 -14.63
C ARG A 234 14.95 -11.62 -13.82
N CYS A 235 14.82 -10.85 -12.74
CA CYS A 235 13.63 -10.81 -11.91
C CYS A 235 12.78 -9.56 -12.18
N HIS A 236 13.44 -8.40 -12.28
CA HIS A 236 12.77 -7.09 -12.37
C HIS A 236 12.47 -6.63 -13.80
N GLY A 237 12.95 -7.35 -14.81
CA GLY A 237 12.70 -7.06 -16.22
C GLY A 237 13.79 -6.25 -16.92
N THR A 238 13.58 -6.07 -18.21
CA THR A 238 14.45 -5.34 -19.13
C THR A 238 13.78 -4.02 -19.53
N TYR A 239 14.56 -2.93 -19.46
CA TYR A 239 14.08 -1.55 -19.66
C TYR A 239 14.61 -1.00 -20.98
N ASP A 240 13.74 -0.36 -21.77
CA ASP A 240 14.08 0.20 -23.08
C ASP A 240 14.79 1.57 -23.01
N GLY A 241 14.74 2.21 -21.84
CA GLY A 241 15.27 3.57 -21.62
C GLY A 241 14.29 4.68 -21.98
N GLN A 242 13.06 4.35 -22.40
CA GLN A 242 11.96 5.27 -22.65
C GLN A 242 10.85 5.14 -21.59
N GLY A 243 11.13 4.40 -20.51
CA GLY A 243 10.21 4.20 -19.39
C GLY A 243 9.29 3.00 -19.57
N ASN A 244 9.51 2.14 -20.57
CA ASN A 244 8.84 0.84 -20.66
C ASN A 244 9.74 -0.28 -20.15
N VAL A 245 9.09 -1.35 -19.72
CA VAL A 245 9.73 -2.53 -19.14
C VAL A 245 9.05 -3.78 -19.66
N ALA A 246 9.84 -4.72 -20.15
CA ALA A 246 9.41 -6.09 -20.36
C ALA A 246 9.59 -6.85 -19.04
N TRP A 247 8.49 -6.99 -18.30
CA TRP A 247 8.49 -7.64 -16.99
C TRP A 247 8.26 -9.15 -17.11
N PRO A 248 9.13 -10.00 -16.54
CA PRO A 248 9.05 -11.46 -16.72
C PRO A 248 7.99 -12.15 -15.83
N GLY A 249 7.27 -11.41 -14.98
CA GLY A 249 6.26 -12.01 -14.09
C GLY A 249 6.84 -12.86 -12.94
N VAL A 250 8.11 -12.66 -12.60
CA VAL A 250 8.82 -13.47 -11.59
C VAL A 250 8.25 -13.23 -10.20
N HIS A 251 7.95 -14.34 -9.51
CA HIS A 251 7.62 -14.38 -8.09
C HIS A 251 8.60 -15.31 -7.40
N ALA A 252 9.28 -14.81 -6.37
CA ALA A 252 10.35 -15.55 -5.71
C ALA A 252 10.33 -15.33 -4.20
N ASP A 253 10.67 -16.38 -3.45
CA ASP A 253 11.03 -16.23 -2.05
C ASP A 253 12.48 -15.72 -1.98
N VAL A 254 12.63 -14.49 -1.49
CA VAL A 254 13.93 -13.84 -1.29
C VAL A 254 14.23 -13.68 0.21
N GLY A 255 13.54 -14.40 1.08
CA GLY A 255 13.73 -14.36 2.53
C GLY A 255 13.14 -13.13 3.22
N THR A 256 12.26 -12.38 2.55
CA THR A 256 11.52 -11.27 3.17
C THR A 256 10.43 -11.80 4.11
N ASP A 257 9.86 -10.93 4.95
CA ASP A 257 8.73 -11.26 5.82
C ASP A 257 7.66 -12.08 5.08
N ARG A 258 7.18 -13.18 5.68
CA ARG A 258 6.24 -14.11 5.04
C ARG A 258 4.77 -13.84 5.40
N SER A 259 4.52 -12.95 6.35
CA SER A 259 3.19 -12.76 6.93
C SER A 259 2.13 -12.43 5.89
N ARG A 260 2.49 -11.86 4.74
CA ARG A 260 1.57 -11.62 3.64
C ARG A 260 1.32 -12.82 2.73
N ILE A 261 2.33 -13.63 2.38
CA ILE A 261 2.12 -14.79 1.51
C ILE A 261 1.39 -15.93 2.24
N ASP A 262 1.55 -15.98 3.56
CA ASP A 262 0.95 -17.04 4.37
C ASP A 262 -0.55 -16.79 4.66
N VAL A 263 -1.10 -15.59 4.41
CA VAL A 263 -2.54 -15.28 4.62
C VAL A 263 -3.49 -15.90 3.61
N VAL A 264 -2.98 -16.36 2.47
CA VAL A 264 -3.82 -17.04 1.46
C VAL A 264 -3.99 -18.48 1.91
N SER A 265 -4.98 -18.72 2.76
CA SER A 265 -5.33 -20.04 3.29
C SER A 265 -6.22 -20.84 2.33
N ASP A 266 -6.38 -22.13 2.59
CA ASP A 266 -7.29 -22.97 1.79
C ASP A 266 -8.75 -22.55 2.02
N ALA A 267 -9.11 -22.23 3.27
CA ALA A 267 -10.40 -21.65 3.62
C ALA A 267 -10.67 -20.33 2.87
N PHE A 268 -9.64 -19.49 2.67
CA PHE A 268 -9.81 -18.26 1.89
C PHE A 268 -10.05 -18.56 0.41
N ILE A 269 -9.29 -19.51 -0.15
CA ILE A 269 -9.48 -19.95 -1.54
C ILE A 269 -10.90 -20.50 -1.73
N ASP A 270 -11.39 -21.31 -0.79
CA ASP A 270 -12.75 -21.86 -0.82
C ASP A 270 -13.81 -20.76 -0.68
N ALA A 271 -13.63 -19.81 0.24
CA ALA A 271 -14.53 -18.66 0.39
C ALA A 271 -14.60 -17.83 -0.91
N PHE A 272 -13.46 -17.61 -1.56
CA PHE A 272 -13.39 -16.92 -2.84
C PHE A 272 -14.10 -17.72 -3.96
N ASN A 273 -13.83 -19.03 -4.07
CA ASN A 273 -14.41 -19.90 -5.09
C ASN A 273 -15.94 -20.01 -4.99
N ASN A 274 -16.49 -19.90 -3.78
CA ASN A 274 -17.93 -19.89 -3.52
C ASN A 274 -18.58 -18.50 -3.66
N SER A 275 -17.83 -17.49 -4.09
CA SER A 275 -18.34 -16.14 -4.33
C SER A 275 -18.53 -15.86 -5.84
N PRO A 276 -19.41 -14.92 -6.23
CA PRO A 276 -19.54 -14.50 -7.62
C PRO A 276 -18.25 -13.93 -8.23
N LEU A 277 -17.28 -13.49 -7.41
CA LEU A 277 -15.98 -13.01 -7.91
C LEU A 277 -15.11 -14.12 -8.52
N ALA A 278 -15.41 -15.39 -8.28
CA ALA A 278 -14.72 -16.50 -8.93
C ALA A 278 -14.87 -16.47 -10.48
N ALA A 279 -15.90 -15.78 -11.00
CA ALA A 279 -16.04 -15.54 -12.44
C ALA A 279 -14.95 -14.62 -13.01
N GLU A 280 -14.25 -13.85 -12.15
CA GLU A 280 -13.28 -12.83 -12.55
C GLU A 280 -11.83 -13.31 -12.50
N GLY A 281 -11.58 -14.51 -11.98
CA GLY A 281 -10.25 -15.06 -11.84
C GLY A 281 -10.16 -16.16 -10.79
N ALA A 282 -8.93 -16.50 -10.40
CA ALA A 282 -8.63 -17.51 -9.41
C ALA A 282 -7.75 -16.94 -8.30
N LEU A 283 -8.04 -17.35 -7.06
CA LEU A 283 -7.16 -17.11 -5.92
C LEU A 283 -6.28 -18.35 -5.69
N MET A 284 -4.98 -18.15 -5.58
CA MET A 284 -3.98 -19.22 -5.48
C MET A 284 -2.87 -18.82 -4.50
N ARG A 285 -2.32 -19.80 -3.78
CA ARG A 285 -1.12 -19.57 -2.98
C ARG A 285 0.07 -19.24 -3.87
N SER A 286 0.85 -18.25 -3.47
CA SER A 286 2.09 -17.91 -4.16
C SER A 286 3.31 -18.52 -3.47
N ARG A 287 4.34 -18.82 -4.26
CA ARG A 287 5.63 -19.32 -3.75
C ARG A 287 6.58 -18.20 -3.29
N GLY A 288 6.15 -16.94 -3.39
CA GLY A 288 6.95 -15.79 -3.00
C GLY A 288 6.33 -14.47 -3.44
N TYR A 289 7.11 -13.40 -3.40
CA TYR A 289 6.65 -12.06 -3.76
C TYR A 289 6.99 -11.71 -5.20
N ALA A 290 6.15 -10.89 -5.82
CA ALA A 290 6.44 -10.33 -7.14
C ALA A 290 7.74 -9.51 -7.09
N ALA A 291 8.71 -9.85 -7.94
CA ALA A 291 9.83 -8.95 -8.22
C ALA A 291 9.31 -7.83 -9.13
N THR A 292 8.65 -6.83 -8.54
CA THR A 292 7.90 -5.81 -9.30
C THR A 292 8.81 -5.07 -10.30
N PRO A 293 8.25 -4.50 -11.38
CA PRO A 293 8.96 -3.50 -12.16
C PRO A 293 9.58 -2.42 -11.27
N LEU A 294 10.68 -1.83 -11.71
CA LEU A 294 11.40 -0.77 -10.99
C LEU A 294 11.20 0.60 -11.64
N THR A 295 10.28 0.72 -12.59
CA THR A 295 9.93 2.03 -13.16
C THR A 295 9.36 2.95 -12.07
N GLY A 296 9.92 4.15 -11.93
CA GLY A 296 9.60 5.09 -10.86
C GLY A 296 10.03 4.65 -9.46
N VAL A 297 10.97 3.72 -9.32
CA VAL A 297 11.38 3.15 -8.01
C VAL A 297 11.85 4.21 -7.01
N TRP A 298 12.38 5.34 -7.48
CA TRP A 298 12.77 6.45 -6.63
C TRP A 298 11.61 6.97 -5.76
N ALA A 299 10.37 6.92 -6.25
CA ALA A 299 9.16 7.37 -5.55
C ALA A 299 8.50 6.26 -4.71
N ASN A 300 9.00 5.02 -4.82
CA ASN A 300 8.41 3.83 -4.21
C ASN A 300 8.95 3.52 -2.81
N PHE A 301 9.59 4.46 -2.12
CA PHE A 301 9.98 4.27 -0.72
C PHE A 301 8.76 4.32 0.23
N PRO A 302 8.86 3.73 1.42
CA PRO A 302 9.84 2.68 1.78
C PRO A 302 9.73 1.43 0.90
N TYR A 303 10.80 0.67 0.85
CA TYR A 303 10.98 -0.51 0.00
C TYR A 303 10.56 -1.81 0.70
N LEU A 304 10.49 -2.88 -0.10
CA LEU A 304 9.87 -4.17 0.19
C LEU A 304 8.35 -4.08 0.31
N HIS A 305 7.69 -5.24 0.21
CA HIS A 305 6.22 -5.34 0.27
C HIS A 305 5.66 -4.80 1.60
N ASN A 306 6.47 -4.87 2.68
CA ASN A 306 6.10 -4.40 3.99
C ASN A 306 6.62 -2.99 4.34
N GLY A 307 7.24 -2.28 3.39
CA GLY A 307 7.73 -0.92 3.63
C GLY A 307 8.77 -0.81 4.75
N SER A 308 9.52 -1.89 5.00
CA SER A 308 10.42 -2.02 6.15
C SER A 308 11.82 -1.44 5.93
N VAL A 309 12.15 -1.05 4.70
CA VAL A 309 13.47 -0.52 4.35
C VAL A 309 13.32 0.90 3.80
N PRO A 310 13.82 1.94 4.50
CA PRO A 310 13.44 3.32 4.19
C PRO A 310 14.09 3.90 2.93
N THR A 311 15.25 3.40 2.50
CA THR A 311 16.03 3.95 1.37
C THR A 311 16.64 2.86 0.49
N LEU A 312 16.94 3.16 -0.78
CA LEU A 312 17.65 2.22 -1.65
C LEU A 312 19.06 1.92 -1.14
N HIS A 313 19.69 2.89 -0.47
CA HIS A 313 20.98 2.69 0.20
C HIS A 313 20.92 1.54 1.22
N HIS A 314 19.88 1.50 2.05
CA HIS A 314 19.67 0.42 3.02
C HIS A 314 19.22 -0.89 2.35
N LEU A 315 18.45 -0.83 1.26
CA LEU A 315 17.98 -2.02 0.54
C LEU A 315 19.13 -2.77 -0.14
N LEU A 316 20.00 -2.01 -0.81
CA LEU A 316 21.13 -2.49 -1.59
C LEU A 316 22.43 -2.57 -0.77
N GLY A 317 22.37 -2.26 0.52
CA GLY A 317 23.47 -2.41 1.48
C GLY A 317 23.36 -3.67 2.33
N PRO A 318 24.29 -3.89 3.27
CA PRO A 318 24.20 -4.97 4.25
C PRO A 318 22.87 -4.94 5.01
N VAL A 319 22.25 -6.11 5.18
CA VAL A 319 21.02 -6.25 5.99
C VAL A 319 21.22 -5.75 7.42
N SER A 320 22.42 -5.89 7.98
CA SER A 320 22.78 -5.41 9.33
C SER A 320 22.73 -3.89 9.48
N GLU A 321 22.79 -3.13 8.39
CA GLU A 321 22.72 -1.66 8.39
C GLU A 321 21.27 -1.14 8.29
N ARG A 322 20.28 -2.02 8.08
CA ARG A 322 18.88 -1.61 7.91
C ARG A 322 18.31 -1.05 9.22
N PRO A 323 17.71 0.16 9.22
CA PRO A 323 17.06 0.72 10.39
C PRO A 323 15.97 -0.20 10.92
N LYS A 324 15.95 -0.39 12.25
CA LYS A 324 14.96 -1.25 12.93
C LYS A 324 13.71 -0.48 13.38
N ILE A 325 13.85 0.83 13.56
CA ILE A 325 12.77 1.73 13.96
C ILE A 325 12.98 3.10 13.33
N PHE A 326 11.93 3.68 12.75
CA PHE A 326 11.96 4.99 12.09
C PHE A 326 10.56 5.58 11.98
N GLN A 327 10.44 6.89 11.76
CA GLN A 327 9.15 7.57 11.62
C GLN A 327 8.55 7.34 10.23
N VAL A 328 7.32 6.83 10.18
CA VAL A 328 6.57 6.64 8.93
C VAL A 328 6.26 7.99 8.29
N THR A 329 5.94 9.01 9.09
CA THR A 329 5.58 10.35 8.60
C THR A 329 6.73 11.11 7.96
N ALA A 330 7.98 10.71 8.20
CA ALA A 330 9.15 11.29 7.55
C ALA A 330 9.13 11.09 6.02
N ALA A 331 8.39 10.08 5.51
CA ALA A 331 8.22 9.84 4.08
C ALA A 331 7.46 10.92 3.29
N ARG A 332 6.99 12.00 3.93
CA ARG A 332 6.57 13.20 3.19
C ARG A 332 7.74 13.94 2.55
N LYS A 333 8.96 13.70 3.03
CA LYS A 333 10.20 14.28 2.51
C LYS A 333 11.01 13.23 1.77
N PHE A 334 11.80 13.68 0.81
CA PHE A 334 12.69 12.82 0.05
C PHE A 334 14.16 12.98 0.47
N ASP A 335 14.77 11.87 0.89
CA ASP A 335 16.23 11.79 1.07
C ASP A 335 16.88 11.52 -0.29
N ARG A 336 17.48 12.57 -0.86
CA ARG A 336 18.15 12.53 -2.17
C ARG A 336 19.45 11.74 -2.15
N LEU A 337 20.15 11.74 -1.02
CA LEU A 337 21.46 11.09 -0.89
C LEU A 337 21.30 9.57 -0.88
N HIS A 338 20.31 9.08 -0.14
CA HIS A 338 20.08 7.64 0.02
C HIS A 338 18.96 7.08 -0.87
N VAL A 339 18.22 7.96 -1.57
CA VAL A 339 17.04 7.67 -2.40
C VAL A 339 15.97 6.93 -1.59
N GLY A 340 15.18 7.70 -0.85
CA GLY A 340 14.05 7.19 -0.09
C GLY A 340 13.46 8.20 0.89
N GLN A 341 13.03 7.74 2.05
CA GLN A 341 12.63 8.65 3.13
C GLN A 341 13.77 8.91 4.12
N PRO A 342 13.81 10.10 4.73
CA PRO A 342 14.51 10.31 5.99
C PRO A 342 14.00 9.34 7.07
N LEU A 343 14.84 9.04 8.06
CA LEU A 343 14.44 8.19 9.19
C LEU A 343 13.54 8.95 10.17
N TYR A 344 13.77 10.25 10.31
CA TYR A 344 13.09 11.10 11.29
C TYR A 344 12.64 12.41 10.62
N ALA A 345 11.46 12.88 10.99
CA ALA A 345 10.93 14.19 10.64
C ALA A 345 11.48 15.29 11.57
N ASP A 346 11.74 14.94 12.84
CA ASP A 346 12.45 15.80 13.80
C ASP A 346 13.92 15.34 13.91
N PRO A 347 14.91 16.18 13.55
CA PRO A 347 16.33 15.87 13.74
C PRO A 347 16.69 15.55 15.19
N GLY A 348 15.88 16.00 16.15
CA GLY A 348 16.04 15.70 17.56
C GLY A 348 15.82 14.24 17.94
N ASP A 349 15.19 13.42 17.10
CA ASP A 349 15.05 11.98 17.35
C ASP A 349 16.30 11.20 16.91
N GLU A 350 17.13 11.75 16.02
CA GLU A 350 18.35 11.11 15.52
C GLU A 350 19.39 10.88 16.62
N ARG A 351 19.37 11.71 17.68
CA ARG A 351 20.25 11.56 18.85
C ARG A 351 19.88 10.36 19.73
N LEU A 352 18.70 9.77 19.55
CA LEU A 352 18.22 8.64 20.35
C LEU A 352 18.71 7.33 19.74
N GLY A 353 19.29 6.46 20.58
CA GLY A 353 19.61 5.10 20.16
C GLY A 353 18.36 4.23 19.98
N ASN A 354 18.47 3.15 19.18
CA ASN A 354 17.36 2.24 18.90
C ASN A 354 16.61 1.75 20.16
N ALA A 355 17.33 1.42 21.24
CA ALA A 355 16.72 0.96 22.48
C ALA A 355 15.74 1.98 23.08
N GLU A 356 16.10 3.26 23.04
CA GLU A 356 15.26 4.34 23.55
C GLU A 356 14.08 4.63 22.61
N LEU A 357 14.32 4.57 21.30
CA LEU A 357 13.26 4.68 20.30
C LEU A 357 12.22 3.58 20.46
N PHE A 358 12.63 2.33 20.66
CA PHE A 358 11.72 1.21 20.92
C PHE A 358 10.93 1.42 22.22
N ARG A 359 11.59 1.83 23.30
CA ARG A 359 10.94 2.07 24.59
C ARG A 359 9.86 3.16 24.49
N ARG A 360 10.13 4.24 23.76
CA ARG A 360 9.20 5.38 23.62
C ARG A 360 8.11 5.14 22.60
N PHE A 361 8.45 4.54 21.46
CA PHE A 361 7.62 4.58 20.25
C PHE A 361 7.36 3.20 19.64
N GLY A 362 7.87 2.11 20.23
CA GLY A 362 7.75 0.75 19.70
C GLY A 362 6.31 0.26 19.52
N HIS A 363 5.33 0.90 20.16
CA HIS A 363 3.89 0.65 20.01
C HIS A 363 3.12 1.75 19.27
N ASP A 364 3.78 2.86 18.90
CA ASP A 364 3.15 3.95 18.14
C ASP A 364 3.11 3.59 16.64
N ARG A 365 1.93 3.68 16.03
CA ARG A 365 1.70 3.38 14.61
C ARG A 365 2.36 4.41 13.68
N ASN A 366 2.72 5.60 14.18
CA ASN A 366 3.51 6.59 13.45
C ASN A 366 4.98 6.21 13.29
N TRP A 367 5.43 5.19 14.03
CA TRP A 367 6.76 4.64 13.97
C TRP A 367 6.71 3.23 13.39
N PHE A 368 7.55 2.98 12.40
CA PHE A 368 7.83 1.64 11.94
C PHE A 368 8.64 0.92 13.01
N ASN A 369 8.32 -0.35 13.27
CA ASN A 369 9.07 -1.20 14.20
C ASN A 369 9.25 -2.57 13.53
N SER A 370 10.49 -2.95 13.22
CA SER A 370 10.80 -4.21 12.53
C SER A 370 10.55 -5.47 13.35
N GLU A 371 10.34 -5.34 14.67
CA GLU A 371 10.02 -6.44 15.60
C GLU A 371 8.52 -6.73 15.66
N ARG A 372 7.68 -5.91 15.02
CA ARG A 372 6.25 -6.20 14.89
C ARG A 372 6.02 -7.37 13.90
N PRO A 373 5.01 -8.23 14.16
CA PRO A 373 4.59 -9.22 13.17
C PRO A 373 4.30 -8.56 11.82
N GLY A 374 4.77 -9.16 10.72
CA GLY A 374 4.62 -8.60 9.36
C GLY A 374 5.62 -7.51 8.98
N SER A 375 6.49 -7.08 9.90
CA SER A 375 7.38 -5.93 9.72
C SER A 375 8.87 -6.30 9.62
N ALA A 376 9.21 -7.58 9.43
CA ALA A 376 10.63 -7.96 9.32
C ALA A 376 11.29 -7.24 8.14
N ASN A 377 12.45 -6.62 8.39
CA ASN A 377 13.25 -5.90 7.40
C ASN A 377 14.36 -6.77 6.77
N GLN A 378 14.16 -8.09 6.77
CA GLN A 378 15.11 -9.08 6.28
C GLN A 378 14.86 -9.42 4.80
N GLY A 379 15.70 -10.30 4.24
CA GLY A 379 15.55 -10.78 2.87
C GLY A 379 15.96 -9.77 1.80
N HIS A 380 15.88 -10.20 0.55
CA HIS A 380 16.43 -9.50 -0.60
C HIS A 380 17.89 -9.07 -0.34
N ASP A 381 18.68 -9.99 0.25
CA ASP A 381 20.08 -9.71 0.58
C ASP A 381 20.96 -9.86 -0.66
N VAL A 382 21.06 -8.76 -1.40
CA VAL A 382 21.86 -8.67 -2.63
C VAL A 382 23.25 -8.10 -2.37
N TRP A 383 23.54 -7.65 -1.14
CA TRP A 383 24.83 -7.06 -0.78
C TRP A 383 26.02 -7.98 -1.04
N PRO A 384 25.98 -9.30 -0.74
CA PRO A 384 27.07 -10.22 -1.06
C PRO A 384 27.45 -10.26 -2.55
N ARG A 385 26.52 -9.91 -3.44
CA ARG A 385 26.79 -9.75 -4.88
C ARG A 385 27.32 -8.35 -5.20
N ILE A 386 26.71 -7.29 -4.64
CA ILE A 386 27.09 -5.89 -4.86
C ILE A 386 28.52 -5.59 -4.37
N ARG A 387 28.89 -6.13 -3.19
CA ARG A 387 30.21 -6.14 -2.53
C ARG A 387 30.82 -4.80 -2.13
N THR A 388 30.56 -3.72 -2.88
CA THR A 388 31.21 -2.42 -2.65
C THR A 388 30.20 -1.29 -2.66
N ASP A 389 30.47 -0.26 -1.87
CA ASP A 389 29.66 0.95 -1.86
C ASP A 389 29.68 1.69 -3.21
N ALA A 390 30.78 1.60 -3.96
CA ALA A 390 30.85 2.14 -5.32
C ALA A 390 29.85 1.45 -6.27
N ASN A 391 29.70 0.13 -6.19
CA ASN A 391 28.69 -0.61 -6.96
C ASN A 391 27.28 -0.29 -6.49
N ARG A 392 27.06 -0.18 -5.17
CA ARG A 392 25.78 0.24 -4.59
C ARG A 392 25.34 1.61 -5.14
N ARG A 393 26.23 2.61 -5.07
CA ARG A 393 25.97 3.95 -5.62
C ARG A 393 25.70 3.93 -7.11
N ALA A 394 26.48 3.16 -7.89
CA ALA A 394 26.24 3.02 -9.33
C ALA A 394 24.85 2.46 -9.63
N LEU A 395 24.46 1.36 -8.97
CA LEU A 395 23.13 0.78 -9.11
C LEU A 395 22.02 1.77 -8.73
N ILE A 396 22.15 2.48 -7.60
CA ILE A 396 21.19 3.50 -7.19
C ILE A 396 21.08 4.59 -8.26
N GLU A 397 22.20 5.05 -8.81
CA GLU A 397 22.20 6.06 -9.86
C GLU A 397 21.48 5.60 -11.12
N TYR A 398 21.66 4.34 -11.52
CA TYR A 398 20.88 3.75 -12.60
C TYR A 398 19.39 3.67 -12.27
N LEU A 399 19.02 3.27 -11.05
CA LEU A 399 17.62 3.19 -10.62
C LEU A 399 16.92 4.56 -10.62
N LYS A 400 17.64 5.68 -10.48
CA LYS A 400 17.07 7.03 -10.67
C LYS A 400 16.62 7.29 -12.12
N THR A 401 17.16 6.55 -13.09
CA THR A 401 16.80 6.69 -14.53
C THR A 401 15.53 5.93 -14.92
N LEU A 402 15.00 5.07 -14.03
CA LEU A 402 13.90 4.14 -14.33
C LEU A 402 12.51 4.67 -14.00
#